data_AF-A0A1H9UCE4-F1
#
_entry.id   AF-A0A1H9UCE4-F1
#
_cell.length_a   1.000
_cell.length_b   1.000
_cell.length_c   1.000
_cell.angle_alpha   90.00
_cell.angle_beta   90.00
_cell.angle_gamma   90.00
#
_symmetry.space_group_name_H-M   'P 1'
#
loop_
_entity.id
_entity.type
_entity.pdbx_description
1 polymer ?
#
loop_
_entity_poly.entity_id
_entity_poly.type
_entity_poly.pdbx_seq_one_letter_code
_entity_poly.pdbx_strand_id
1 'polypeptide(L)' 'MSTINSIKQLLGVKDKNIHILSCQEDFYKGKKIILAKGVLTRTFSRCPL' A
#
# COMPACT_ATOMS: atom_id res chain seq x y z
N MET A 1 -16.94 -2.21 0.48
CA MET A 1 -15.81 -1.25 0.30
C MET A 1 -15.56 -0.48 1.60
N SER A 2 -14.89 -1.04 2.61
CA SER A 2 -14.51 -0.23 3.80
C SER A 2 -13.20 -0.68 4.47
N THR A 3 -12.91 -1.98 4.51
CA THR A 3 -11.72 -2.54 5.18
C THR A 3 -10.39 -2.09 4.56
N ILE A 4 -10.33 -1.91 3.25
CA ILE A 4 -9.10 -1.55 2.52
C ILE A 4 -8.64 -0.11 2.88
N ASN A 5 -9.58 0.81 3.05
CA ASN A 5 -9.27 2.19 3.44
C ASN A 5 -8.76 2.24 4.90
N SER A 6 -9.32 1.42 5.79
CA SER A 6 -8.87 1.31 7.19
C SER A 6 -7.43 0.80 7.30
N ILE A 7 -7.05 -0.18 6.48
CA ILE A 7 -5.69 -0.74 6.46
C ILE A 7 -4.67 0.29 5.97
N LYS A 8 -5.02 1.07 4.94
CA LYS A 8 -4.16 2.12 4.41
C LYS A 8 -3.88 3.22 5.44
N GLN A 9 -4.89 3.59 6.22
CA GLN A 9 -4.75 4.51 7.36
C GLN A 9 -3.90 3.90 8.47
N LEU A 10 -4.14 2.64 8.84
CA LEU A 10 -3.38 1.93 9.88
C LEU A 10 -1.89 1.86 9.56
N LEU A 11 -1.53 1.63 8.30
CA LEU A 11 -0.15 1.54 7.84
C LEU A 11 0.51 2.90 7.53
N GLY A 12 -0.22 4.01 7.71
CA GLY A 12 0.30 5.36 7.47
C GLY A 12 0.59 5.69 6.00
N VAL A 13 0.03 4.93 5.06
CA VAL A 13 0.26 5.13 3.62
C VAL A 13 -0.57 6.33 3.13
N LYS A 14 0.08 7.49 3.00
CA LYS A 14 -0.58 8.74 2.57
C LYS A 14 -0.76 8.86 1.05
N ASP A 15 0.04 8.14 0.26
CA ASP A 15 0.00 8.26 -1.19
C ASP A 15 -1.31 7.67 -1.74
N LYS A 16 -2.13 8.51 -2.38
CA LYS A 16 -3.39 8.11 -3.01
C LYS A 16 -3.22 7.04 -4.09
N ASN A 17 -2.04 6.99 -4.73
CA ASN A 17 -1.72 6.09 -5.83
C ASN A 17 -1.33 4.68 -5.38
N ILE A 18 -1.08 4.49 -4.08
CA ILE A 18 -0.78 3.17 -3.52
C ILE A 18 -2.09 2.50 -3.09
N HIS A 19 -2.42 1.38 -3.71
CA HIS A 19 -3.57 0.56 -3.38
C HIS A 19 -3.13 -0.71 -2.67
N ILE A 20 -3.49 -0.87 -1.40
CA ILE A 20 -3.17 -2.06 -0.62
C ILE A 20 -4.22 -3.14 -0.93
N LEU A 21 -3.75 -4.31 -1.38
CA LEU A 21 -4.60 -5.44 -1.76
C LEU A 21 -4.78 -6.42 -0.60
N SER A 22 -3.72 -6.68 0.15
CA SER A 22 -3.75 -7.58 1.29
C SER A 22 -2.67 -7.26 2.32
N CYS A 23 -2.91 -7.67 3.55
CA CYS A 23 -1.95 -7.61 4.65
C CYS A 23 -1.90 -8.96 5.36
N GLN A 24 -0.71 -9.36 5.77
CA GLN A 24 -0.49 -10.54 6.60
C GLN A 24 0.63 -10.28 7.59
N GLU A 25 0.60 -10.98 8.71
CA GLU A 25 1.73 -11.01 9.63
C GLU A 25 2.81 -11.96 9.10
N ASP A 26 4.07 -11.60 9.27
CA ASP A 26 5.21 -12.42 8.85
C ASP A 26 6.42 -12.19 9.79
N PHE A 27 7.50 -12.92 9.59
CA PHE A 27 8.76 -12.75 10.31
C PHE A 27 9.90 -12.38 9.35
N TYR A 28 10.57 -11.26 9.62
CA TYR A 28 11.76 -10.84 8.89
C TYR A 28 12.93 -10.67 9.86
N LYS A 29 14.02 -11.41 9.61
CA LYS A 29 15.23 -11.43 10.48
C LYS A 29 14.88 -11.67 11.97
N GLY A 30 13.97 -12.61 12.22
CA GLY A 30 13.52 -12.96 13.58
C GLY A 30 12.60 -11.95 14.26
N LYS A 31 12.18 -10.89 13.56
CA LYS A 31 11.23 -9.90 14.08
C LYS A 31 9.88 -10.04 13.39
N LYS A 32 8.80 -9.96 14.18
CA LYS A 32 7.44 -9.94 13.65
C LYS A 32 7.21 -8.64 12.86
N ILE A 33 6.65 -8.76 11.66
CA ILE A 33 6.35 -7.66 10.75
C ILE A 33 4.92 -7.80 10.21
N ILE A 34 4.40 -6.70 9.67
CA ILE A 34 3.18 -6.72 8.86
C ILE A 34 3.61 -6.51 7.42
N LEU A 35 3.33 -7.49 6.57
CA LEU A 35 3.65 -7.45 5.15
C LEU A 35 2.39 -7.04 4.39
N ALA A 36 2.45 -5.87 3.76
CA ALA A 36 1.36 -5.34 2.93
C ALA A 36 1.71 -5.49 1.45
N LYS A 37 0.88 -6.20 0.70
CA LYS A 37 0.96 -6.28 -0.76
C LYS A 37 0.08 -5.20 -1.36
N GLY A 38 0.62 -4.44 -2.31
CA GLY A 38 -0.12 -3.36 -2.95
C GLY A 38 0.39 -3.03 -4.35
N VAL A 39 -0.40 -2.24 -5.06
CA VAL A 39 -0.12 -1.75 -6.41
C VAL A 39 0.12 -0.25 -6.35
N LEU A 40 1.18 0.21 -7.01
CA LEU A 40 1.46 1.63 -7.20
C LEU A 40 0.99 2.05 -8.59
N THR A 41 -0.09 2.83 -8.66
CA THR A 41 -0.63 3.36 -9.92
C THR A 41 0.00 4.71 -10.22
N ARG A 42 1.00 4.76 -11.09
CA ARG A 42 1.54 6.05 -11.59
C ARG A 42 0.94 6.38 -12.95
N THR A 43 0.31 7.55 -13.05
CA THR A 43 -0.02 8.17 -14.32
C THR A 43 1.16 9.03 -14.77
N PHE A 44 1.73 8.70 -15.94
CA PHE A 44 2.73 9.53 -16.59
C PHE A 44 2.03 10.44 -17.58
N SER A 45 1.89 11.72 -17.25
CA SER A 45 1.50 12.73 -18.23
C SER A 45 2.75 13.16 -19.01
N ARG A 46 2.78 12.87 -20.31
CA ARG A 46 3.72 13.56 -21.21
C ARG A 46 3.33 15.04 -21.24
N CYS A 47 4.31 15.95 -21.18
CA CYS A 47 4.03 17.34 -21.49
C CYS A 47 3.46 17.42 -22.92
N PRO A 48 2.37 18.18 -23.14
CA PRO A 48 1.94 18.48 -24.50
C PRO A 48 3.08 19.25 -25.19
N LEU A 49 3.46 18.79 -26.37
CA LEU A 49 4.42 19.46 -27.26
C LEU A 49 3.83 20.77 -27.78
#